data_AF-A0A966IK70-F1
#
_entry.id   AF-A0A966IK70-F1
#
_cell.length_a   1.000
_cell.length_b   1.000
_cell.length_c   1.000
_cell.angle_alpha   90.00
_cell.angle_beta   90.00
_cell.angle_gamma   90.00
#
_symmetry.space_group_name_H-M   'P 1'
#
loop_
_entity.id
_entity.type
_entity.pdbx_description
1 polymer ?
#
loop_
_entity_poly.entity_id
_entity_poly.type
_entity_poly.pdbx_seq_one_letter_code
_entity_poly.pdbx_strand_id
1 'polypeptide(L)'
;AGGAVWAASRIPLKSALKVLPYGVVMGLLVCIMAIYHIEYIPSIVLFKIGALEVNFNLIPAYALLITVGWLAGYFVVPMNALLQHRGHVLLSAGHSIAVQNFNENLSVLMMLMLYALLIWLDVPVPIVITGFGLGVALTMWLVIKKHEANQAEYDSLHLIGEAKH
;
A
#
# COMPACT_ATOMS: atom_id res chain seq x y z
N ALA A 1 12.75 0.16 -1.90
CA ALA A 1 13.26 0.00 -0.51
C ALA A 1 13.30 1.31 0.29
N GLY A 2 13.59 2.48 -0.30
CA GLY A 2 13.77 3.74 0.46
C GLY A 2 12.60 4.13 1.39
N GLY A 3 11.35 4.00 0.94
CA GLY A 3 10.18 4.39 1.75
C GLY A 3 9.96 3.51 2.97
N ALA A 4 10.21 2.22 2.84
CA ALA A 4 10.17 1.25 3.94
C ALA A 4 11.25 1.54 5.00
N VAL A 5 12.50 1.79 4.58
CA VAL A 5 13.61 2.11 5.48
C VAL A 5 13.34 3.44 6.20
N TRP A 6 12.83 4.43 5.47
CA TRP A 6 12.49 5.73 6.04
C TRP A 6 11.36 5.63 7.07
N ALA A 7 10.30 4.90 6.75
CA ALA A 7 9.20 4.65 7.69
C ALA A 7 9.67 3.92 8.95
N ALA A 8 10.40 2.81 8.79
CA ALA A 8 10.87 1.99 9.91
C ALA A 8 11.80 2.75 10.87
N SER A 9 12.62 3.67 10.35
CA SER A 9 13.57 4.45 11.15
C SER A 9 12.96 5.67 11.85
N ARG A 10 11.84 6.20 11.36
CA ARG A 10 11.29 7.49 11.83
C ARG A 10 9.92 7.38 12.49
N ILE A 11 9.15 6.33 12.24
CA ILE A 11 7.76 6.22 12.70
C ILE A 11 7.66 5.26 13.88
N PRO A 12 7.40 5.77 15.10
CA PRO A 12 7.11 4.90 16.24
C PRO A 12 5.73 4.25 16.07
N LEU A 13 5.55 3.03 16.60
CA LEU A 13 4.32 2.23 16.47
C LEU A 13 3.04 3.00 16.88
N LYS A 14 3.13 3.85 17.92
CA LYS A 14 2.03 4.72 18.38
C LYS A 14 1.53 5.72 17.33
N SER A 15 2.36 6.03 16.33
CA SER A 15 2.05 6.94 15.23
C SER A 15 1.86 6.23 13.89
N ALA A 16 1.90 4.90 13.85
CA ALA A 16 1.73 4.13 12.62
C ALA A 16 0.38 4.43 11.93
N LEU A 17 -0.68 4.70 12.68
CA LEU A 17 -1.99 5.06 12.09
C LEU A 17 -1.98 6.40 11.33
N LYS A 18 -1.00 7.28 11.57
CA LYS A 18 -0.84 8.52 10.80
C LYS A 18 -0.38 8.27 9.36
N VAL A 19 0.04 7.04 9.02
CA VAL A 19 0.42 6.69 7.65
C VAL A 19 -0.77 6.27 6.78
N LEU A 20 -1.97 6.09 7.35
CA LEU A 20 -3.17 5.68 6.61
C LEU A 20 -3.49 6.59 5.39
N PRO A 21 -3.38 7.93 5.44
CA PRO A 21 -3.65 8.79 4.28
C PRO A 21 -2.72 8.52 3.09
N TYR A 22 -1.49 8.05 3.33
CA TYR A 22 -0.56 7.70 2.25
C TYR A 22 -1.04 6.49 1.46
N GLY A 23 -1.84 5.60 2.07
CA GLY A 23 -2.52 4.52 1.34
C GLY A 23 -3.57 5.05 0.36
N VAL A 24 -4.31 6.11 0.72
CA VAL A 24 -5.26 6.78 -0.17
C VAL A 24 -4.53 7.44 -1.35
N VAL A 25 -3.47 8.21 -1.05
CA VAL A 25 -2.65 8.89 -2.08
C VAL A 25 -2.03 7.88 -3.03
N MET A 26 -1.52 6.76 -2.50
CA MET A 26 -0.94 5.68 -3.30
C MET A 26 -1.96 5.04 -4.23
N GLY A 27 -3.19 4.76 -3.76
CA GLY A 27 -4.29 4.26 -4.62
C GLY A 27 -4.65 5.23 -5.75
N LEU A 28 -4.76 6.52 -5.45
CA LEU A 28 -5.03 7.55 -6.48
C LEU A 28 -3.88 7.70 -7.47
N LEU A 29 -2.63 7.57 -7.03
CA LEU A 29 -1.45 7.65 -7.89
C LEU A 29 -1.39 6.47 -8.87
N VAL A 30 -1.84 5.28 -8.46
CA VAL A 30 -1.99 4.13 -9.36
C VAL A 30 -3.01 4.39 -10.46
N CYS A 31 -4.11 5.11 -10.19
CA CYS A 31 -5.08 5.50 -11.22
C CYS A 31 -4.45 6.39 -12.31
N ILE A 32 -3.48 7.24 -11.96
CA ILE A 32 -2.77 8.08 -12.93
C ILE A 32 -1.99 7.22 -13.94
N MET A 33 -1.50 6.05 -13.52
CA MET A 33 -0.79 5.12 -14.42
C MET A 33 -1.71 4.53 -15.49
N ALA A 34 -3.01 4.39 -15.22
CA ALA A 34 -3.99 3.90 -16.19
C ALA A 34 -4.27 4.89 -17.32
N ILE A 35 -4.02 6.19 -17.08
CA ILE A 35 -4.22 7.27 -18.06
C ILE A 35 -2.98 7.40 -18.98
N TYR A 36 -1.86 6.79 -18.60
CA TYR A 36 -0.62 6.91 -19.34
C TYR A 36 -0.64 6.05 -20.62
N HIS A 37 -0.97 6.68 -21.74
CA HIS A 37 -0.91 6.07 -23.07
C HIS A 37 0.44 6.34 -23.73
N ILE A 38 1.25 5.29 -23.86
CA ILE A 38 2.60 5.33 -24.47
C ILE A 38 2.55 5.81 -25.93
N GLU A 39 1.39 5.68 -26.59
CA GLU A 39 1.17 6.01 -28.00
C GLU A 39 1.41 7.48 -28.35
N TYR A 40 1.28 8.40 -27.38
CA TYR A 40 1.48 9.83 -27.61
C TYR A 40 2.94 10.29 -27.43
N ILE A 41 3.85 9.42 -26.96
CA ILE A 41 5.21 9.82 -26.63
C ILE A 41 6.18 9.16 -27.61
N PRO A 42 7.02 9.95 -28.32
CA PRO A 42 7.95 9.41 -29.29
C PRO A 42 8.91 8.41 -28.63
N SER A 43 8.99 7.21 -29.20
CA SER A 43 9.88 6.13 -28.76
C SER A 43 11.32 6.43 -29.17
N ILE A 44 11.94 7.41 -28.51
CA ILE A 44 13.35 7.76 -28.71
C ILE A 44 14.18 6.87 -27.79
N VAL A 45 15.06 6.04 -28.36
CA VAL A 45 16.00 5.22 -27.59
C VAL A 45 17.04 6.16 -26.97
N LEU A 46 17.06 6.26 -25.65
CA LEU A 46 18.04 7.08 -24.94
C LEU A 46 19.38 6.36 -24.84
N PHE A 47 19.34 5.09 -24.47
CA PHE A 47 20.53 4.30 -24.24
C PHE A 47 20.24 2.82 -24.35
N LYS A 48 21.19 2.10 -24.96
CA LYS A 48 21.14 0.65 -25.14
C LYS A 48 22.43 0.04 -24.58
N ILE A 49 22.31 -0.73 -23.51
CA ILE A 49 23.41 -1.61 -23.03
C ILE A 49 22.95 -3.05 -23.18
N GLY A 50 23.49 -3.75 -24.18
CA GLY A 50 23.18 -5.17 -24.39
C GLY A 50 21.69 -5.39 -24.61
N ALA A 51 21.05 -6.13 -23.69
CA ALA A 51 19.62 -6.41 -23.71
C ALA A 51 18.73 -5.32 -23.07
N LEU A 52 19.32 -4.32 -22.41
CA LEU A 52 18.59 -3.23 -21.78
C LEU A 52 18.45 -2.07 -22.77
N GLU A 53 17.25 -1.88 -23.30
CA GLU A 53 16.87 -0.74 -24.13
C GLU A 53 16.00 0.22 -23.32
N VAL A 54 16.51 1.42 -23.02
CA VAL A 54 15.77 2.45 -22.29
C VAL A 54 15.25 3.48 -23.29
N ASN A 55 13.92 3.53 -23.42
CA ASN A 55 13.22 4.48 -24.26
C ASN A 55 12.70 5.67 -23.45
N PHE A 56 12.68 6.85 -24.07
CA PHE A 56 12.22 8.09 -23.45
C PHE A 56 10.76 8.00 -22.98
N ASN A 57 9.92 7.27 -23.72
CA ASN A 57 8.52 7.03 -23.38
C ASN A 57 8.30 6.18 -22.12
N LEU A 58 9.33 5.54 -21.57
CA LEU A 58 9.23 4.74 -20.34
C LEU A 58 9.60 5.54 -19.09
N ILE A 59 10.24 6.71 -19.22
CA ILE A 59 10.70 7.51 -18.07
C ILE A 59 9.54 7.86 -17.12
N PRO A 60 8.38 8.37 -17.59
CA PRO A 60 7.28 8.68 -16.68
C PRO A 60 6.73 7.44 -15.97
N ALA A 61 6.67 6.30 -16.66
CA ALA A 61 6.25 5.04 -16.05
C ALA A 61 7.23 4.60 -14.95
N TYR A 62 8.55 4.68 -15.19
CA TYR A 62 9.56 4.38 -14.18
C TYR A 62 9.49 5.34 -12.99
N ALA A 63 9.32 6.64 -13.24
CA ALA A 63 9.17 7.63 -12.18
C ALA A 63 7.96 7.31 -11.30
N LEU A 64 6.79 7.06 -11.91
CA LEU A 64 5.56 6.70 -11.19
C LEU A 64 5.73 5.38 -10.42
N LEU A 65 6.32 4.34 -11.01
CA LEU A 65 6.58 3.06 -10.33
C LEU A 65 7.48 3.23 -9.11
N ILE A 66 8.52 4.05 -9.21
CA ILE A 66 9.41 4.35 -8.08
C ILE A 66 8.64 5.07 -6.98
N THR A 67 7.82 6.07 -7.32
CA THR A 67 7.01 6.81 -6.35
C THR A 67 5.96 5.93 -5.68
N VAL A 68 5.24 5.09 -6.44
CA VAL A 68 4.29 4.09 -5.88
C VAL A 68 5.02 3.16 -4.91
N GLY A 69 6.14 2.57 -5.32
CA GLY A 69 6.91 1.65 -4.48
C GLY A 69 7.46 2.31 -3.21
N TRP A 70 7.81 3.59 -3.28
CA TRP A 70 8.24 4.36 -2.12
C TRP A 70 7.07 4.60 -1.15
N LEU A 71 5.92 5.08 -1.63
CA LEU A 71 4.73 5.30 -0.82
C LEU A 71 4.18 4.01 -0.21
N ALA A 72 4.11 2.94 -1.00
CA ALA A 72 3.66 1.63 -0.55
C ALA A 72 4.56 1.09 0.57
N GLY A 73 5.89 1.16 0.41
CA GLY A 73 6.82 0.76 1.47
C GLY A 73 6.68 1.60 2.74
N TYR A 74 6.46 2.92 2.58
CA TYR A 74 6.25 3.82 3.71
C TYR A 74 4.98 3.51 4.50
N PHE A 75 3.92 3.09 3.80
CA PHE A 75 2.63 2.75 4.38
C PHE A 75 2.61 1.32 4.99
N VAL A 76 3.02 0.32 4.23
CA VAL A 76 2.83 -1.10 4.60
C VAL A 76 3.69 -1.50 5.80
N VAL A 77 4.92 -1.00 5.91
CA VAL A 77 5.86 -1.44 6.96
C VAL A 77 5.39 -1.07 8.38
N PRO A 78 5.04 0.19 8.69
CA PRO A 78 4.50 0.54 10.02
C PRO A 78 3.18 -0.15 10.33
N MET A 79 2.34 -0.37 9.33
CA MET A 79 1.04 -1.01 9.51
C MET A 79 1.18 -2.50 9.84
N ASN A 80 2.05 -3.22 9.14
CA ASN A 80 2.32 -4.63 9.43
C ASN A 80 2.92 -4.77 10.83
N ALA A 81 3.83 -3.88 11.23
CA ALA A 81 4.41 -3.89 12.57
C ALA A 81 3.36 -3.56 13.66
N LEU A 82 2.46 -2.61 13.42
CA LEU A 82 1.38 -2.27 14.34
C LEU A 82 0.40 -3.43 14.52
N LEU A 83 -0.02 -4.07 13.43
CA LEU A 83 -0.94 -5.21 13.48
C LEU A 83 -0.31 -6.41 14.17
N GLN A 84 0.98 -6.66 13.93
CA GLN A 84 1.74 -7.70 14.63
C GLN A 84 1.84 -7.41 16.13
N HIS A 85 2.12 -6.16 16.52
CA HIS A 85 2.17 -5.77 17.93
C HIS A 85 0.80 -5.90 18.59
N ARG A 86 -0.29 -5.43 17.95
CA ARG A 86 -1.66 -5.57 18.48
C ARG A 86 -2.05 -7.03 18.62
N GLY A 87 -1.76 -7.85 17.61
CA GLY A 87 -1.99 -9.28 17.68
C GLY A 87 -1.21 -9.92 18.81
N HIS A 88 0.05 -9.53 19.03
CA HIS A 88 0.88 -10.05 20.13
C HIS A 88 0.36 -9.67 21.53
N VAL A 89 -0.18 -8.46 21.69
CA VAL A 89 -0.79 -8.02 22.94
C VAL A 89 -2.09 -8.76 23.24
N LEU A 90 -2.85 -9.12 22.20
CA LEU A 90 -4.13 -9.84 22.34
C LEU A 90 -3.97 -11.36 22.38
N LEU A 91 -2.95 -11.91 21.72
CA LEU A 91 -2.68 -13.33 21.51
C LEU A 91 -1.17 -13.56 21.67
N SER A 92 -0.71 -14.63 22.32
CA SER A 92 0.73 -14.87 22.50
C SER A 92 1.52 -14.79 21.17
N ALA A 93 2.83 -14.46 21.24
CA ALA A 93 3.65 -14.14 20.06
C ALA A 93 3.51 -15.14 18.90
N GLY A 94 3.54 -16.45 19.20
CA GLY A 94 3.40 -17.49 18.18
C GLY A 94 2.02 -17.51 17.51
N HIS A 95 0.95 -17.31 18.28
CA HIS A 95 -0.41 -17.26 17.73
C HIS A 95 -0.63 -16.02 16.86
N SER A 96 -0.14 -14.85 17.30
CA SER A 96 -0.26 -13.62 16.50
C SER A 96 0.46 -13.72 15.17
N ILE A 97 1.66 -14.30 15.14
CA ILE A 97 2.45 -14.46 13.91
C ILE A 97 1.75 -15.44 12.96
N ALA A 98 1.23 -16.56 13.49
CA ALA A 98 0.52 -17.55 12.69
C ALA A 98 -0.74 -16.98 12.05
N VAL A 99 -1.55 -16.23 12.81
CA VAL A 99 -2.78 -15.59 12.30
C VAL A 99 -2.46 -14.54 11.26
N GLN A 100 -1.42 -13.72 11.47
CA GLN A 100 -1.01 -12.71 10.50
C GLN A 100 -0.56 -13.34 9.18
N ASN A 101 0.31 -14.35 9.25
CA ASN A 101 0.78 -15.06 8.05
C ASN A 101 -0.37 -15.77 7.32
N PHE A 102 -1.33 -16.36 8.05
CA PHE A 102 -2.52 -16.96 7.44
C PHE A 102 -3.37 -15.90 6.72
N ASN A 103 -3.65 -14.77 7.38
CA ASN A 103 -4.48 -13.71 6.82
C ASN A 103 -3.82 -13.02 5.63
N GLU A 104 -2.51 -12.76 5.68
CA GLU A 104 -1.74 -12.21 4.57
C GLU A 104 -1.77 -13.16 3.36
N ASN A 105 -1.49 -14.46 3.54
CA ASN A 105 -1.55 -15.43 2.44
C ASN A 105 -2.96 -15.60 1.86
N LEU A 106 -3.99 -15.64 2.70
CA LEU A 106 -5.38 -15.70 2.24
C LEU A 106 -5.76 -14.46 1.41
N SER A 107 -5.31 -13.28 1.83
CA SER A 107 -5.56 -12.03 1.09
C SER A 107 -4.86 -12.02 -0.27
N VAL A 108 -3.63 -12.53 -0.38
CA VAL A 108 -2.91 -12.69 -1.65
C VAL A 108 -3.65 -13.67 -2.55
N LEU A 109 -4.13 -14.79 -2.01
CA LEU A 109 -4.91 -15.77 -2.77
C LEU A 109 -6.21 -15.16 -3.32
N MET A 110 -6.96 -14.42 -2.48
CA MET A 110 -8.18 -13.73 -2.91
C MET A 110 -7.90 -12.68 -3.98
N MET A 111 -6.81 -11.91 -3.85
CA MET A 111 -6.41 -10.91 -4.84
C MET A 111 -6.06 -11.58 -6.18
N LEU A 112 -5.30 -12.67 -6.16
CA LEU A 112 -4.96 -13.43 -7.37
C LEU A 112 -6.20 -14.06 -8.02
N MET A 113 -7.14 -14.55 -7.21
CA MET A 113 -8.41 -15.08 -7.70
C MET A 113 -9.24 -14.00 -8.39
N LEU A 114 -9.36 -12.82 -7.79
CA LEU A 114 -10.07 -11.69 -8.40
C LEU A 114 -9.38 -11.23 -9.69
N TYR A 115 -8.05 -11.13 -9.69
CA TYR A 115 -7.29 -10.77 -10.89
C TYR A 115 -7.47 -11.80 -12.02
N ALA A 116 -7.41 -13.10 -11.69
CA ALA A 116 -7.67 -14.18 -12.65
C ALA A 116 -9.10 -14.13 -13.21
N LEU A 117 -10.09 -13.80 -12.36
CA LEU A 117 -11.47 -13.60 -12.79
C LEU A 117 -11.60 -12.42 -13.78
N LEU A 118 -10.90 -11.31 -13.54
CA LEU A 118 -10.90 -10.16 -14.45
C LEU A 118 -10.28 -10.49 -15.80
N ILE A 119 -9.22 -11.30 -15.83
CA ILE A 119 -8.64 -11.83 -17.08
C ILE A 119 -9.65 -12.73 -17.79
N TRP A 120 -10.33 -13.62 -17.06
CA TRP A 120 -11.34 -14.51 -17.64
C TRP A 120 -12.51 -13.75 -18.27
N LEU A 121 -12.88 -12.60 -17.71
CA LEU A 121 -13.88 -11.69 -18.24
C LEU A 121 -13.36 -10.74 -19.34
N ASP A 122 -12.10 -10.87 -19.76
CA ASP A 122 -11.43 -10.02 -20.75
C ASP A 122 -11.51 -8.52 -20.43
N VAL A 123 -11.43 -8.17 -19.14
CA VAL A 123 -11.53 -6.77 -18.69
C VAL A 123 -10.29 -5.99 -19.13
N PRO A 124 -10.44 -4.85 -19.82
CA PRO A 124 -9.30 -4.04 -20.26
C PRO A 124 -8.36 -3.63 -19.12
N VAL A 125 -7.05 -3.75 -19.35
CA VAL A 125 -6.00 -3.42 -18.36
C VAL A 125 -6.17 -2.03 -17.72
N PRO A 126 -6.48 -0.94 -18.46
CA PRO A 126 -6.70 0.37 -17.84
C PRO A 126 -7.85 0.38 -16.83
N ILE A 127 -8.92 -0.39 -17.09
CA ILE A 127 -10.08 -0.53 -16.20
C ILE A 127 -9.67 -1.30 -14.95
N VAL A 128 -8.88 -2.38 -15.10
CA VAL A 128 -8.36 -3.16 -13.96
C VAL A 128 -7.48 -2.29 -13.06
N ILE A 129 -6.52 -1.55 -13.62
CA ILE A 129 -5.62 -0.66 -12.85
C ILE A 129 -6.40 0.44 -12.15
N THR A 130 -7.34 1.08 -12.86
CA THR A 130 -8.16 2.15 -12.29
C THR A 130 -9.06 1.63 -11.18
N GLY A 131 -9.73 0.50 -11.39
CA GLY A 131 -10.59 -0.15 -10.41
C GLY A 131 -9.83 -0.57 -9.15
N PHE A 132 -8.61 -1.12 -9.33
CA PHE A 132 -7.74 -1.44 -8.20
C PHE A 132 -7.32 -0.19 -7.42
N GLY A 133 -6.84 0.85 -8.10
CA GLY A 133 -6.40 2.10 -7.45
C GLY A 133 -7.53 2.79 -6.68
N LEU A 134 -8.72 2.88 -7.29
CA LEU A 134 -9.92 3.42 -6.64
C LEU A 134 -10.39 2.53 -5.49
N GLY A 135 -10.34 1.21 -5.64
CA GLY A 135 -10.68 0.26 -4.58
C GLY A 135 -9.78 0.41 -3.36
N VAL A 136 -8.46 0.52 -3.56
CA VAL A 136 -7.50 0.80 -2.48
C VAL A 136 -7.77 2.16 -1.84
N ALA A 137 -7.95 3.22 -2.64
CA ALA A 137 -8.20 4.56 -2.12
C ALA A 137 -9.50 4.63 -1.29
N LEU A 138 -10.58 4.03 -1.79
CA LEU A 138 -11.89 3.99 -1.12
C LEU A 138 -11.82 3.17 0.18
N THR A 139 -11.24 1.97 0.14
CA THR A 139 -11.12 1.12 1.33
C THR A 139 -10.27 1.79 2.42
N MET A 140 -9.16 2.42 2.04
CA MET A 140 -8.32 3.18 2.97
C MET A 140 -9.06 4.39 3.56
N TRP A 141 -9.82 5.11 2.75
CA TRP A 141 -10.66 6.21 3.24
C TRP A 141 -11.72 5.72 4.23
N LEU A 142 -12.37 4.60 3.96
CA LEU A 142 -13.33 3.98 4.89
C LEU A 142 -12.66 3.54 6.19
N VAL A 143 -11.43 3.01 6.14
CA VAL A 143 -10.64 2.65 7.32
C VAL A 143 -10.31 3.88 8.16
N ILE A 144 -9.92 4.99 7.53
CA ILE A 144 -9.66 6.27 8.23
C ILE A 144 -10.93 6.75 8.93
N LYS A 145 -12.06 6.82 8.20
CA LYS A 145 -13.34 7.24 8.77
C LYS A 145 -13.78 6.36 9.93
N LYS A 146 -13.62 5.03 9.80
CA LYS A 146 -13.90 4.08 10.88
C LYS A 146 -12.97 4.29 12.07
N HIS A 147 -11.69 4.58 11.83
CA HIS A 147 -10.73 4.86 12.88
C HIS A 147 -11.09 6.14 13.65
N GLU A 148 -11.45 7.21 12.95
CA GLU A 148 -11.90 8.48 13.54
C GLU A 148 -13.17 8.31 14.38
N ALA A 149 -14.16 7.58 13.86
CA ALA A 149 -15.37 7.25 14.60
C ALA A 149 -15.07 6.46 15.88
N ASN A 150 -14.21 5.45 15.80
CA ASN A 150 -13.80 4.66 16.96
C ASN A 150 -13.03 5.48 18.01
N GLN A 151 -12.26 6.51 17.60
CA GLN A 151 -11.58 7.41 18.52
C GLN A 151 -12.52 8.41 19.19
N ALA A 152 -13.61 8.80 18.52
CA ALA A 152 -14.63 9.68 19.10
C ALA A 152 -15.49 8.97 20.17
N GLU A 153 -15.66 7.65 20.05
CA GLU A 153 -16.48 6.85 20.96
C GLU A 153 -15.68 6.25 22.13
N TYR A 154 -14.42 5.87 21.91
CA TYR A 154 -13.50 5.41 22.95
C TYR A 154 -12.34 6.40 23.07
N ASP A 155 -12.39 7.28 24.07
CA ASP A 155 -11.27 8.15 24.46
C ASP A 155 -10.09 7.30 24.95
N SER A 156 -9.33 6.76 23.99
CA SER A 156 -8.22 5.84 24.23
C SER A 156 -6.95 6.59 24.68
N LEU A 157 -7.00 7.93 24.78
CA LEU A 157 -5.87 8.74 25.24
C LEU A 157 -5.61 8.59 26.75
N HIS A 158 -6.57 8.07 27.51
CA HIS A 158 -6.36 7.74 28.94
C HIS A 158 -5.55 6.45 29.17
N LEU A 159 -5.40 5.54 28.19
CA LEU A 159 -4.66 4.27 28.37
C LEU A 159 -3.19 4.33 27.96
N ILE A 160 -2.69 5.47 27.47
CA ILE A 160 -1.30 5.63 26.97
C ILE A 160 -0.41 6.42 27.96
N GLY A 161 -0.92 6.76 29.15
CA GLY A 161 -0.11 7.38 30.19
C GLY A 161 -0.59 6.99 31.58
N GLU A 162 0.13 6.07 32.23
CA GLU A 162 0.73 6.28 33.54
C GLU A 162 1.43 5.00 34.06
N ALA A 163 2.76 4.99 33.93
CA ALA A 163 3.62 4.45 34.97
C ALA A 163 4.84 5.37 35.01
N LYS A 164 4.70 6.48 35.75
CA LYS A 164 5.85 7.21 36.26
C LYS A 164 6.57 6.27 37.23
N HIS A 165 7.86 6.04 36.97
CA HIS A 165 8.80 5.54 37.97
C HIS A 165 8.77 6.40 39.23
#